data_AF-A0A2N6GLW0-F1
#
_entry.id   AF-A0A2N6GLW0-F1
#
_cell.length_a   1.000
_cell.length_b   1.000
_cell.length_c   1.000
_cell.angle_alpha   90.00
_cell.angle_beta   90.00
_cell.angle_gamma   90.00
#
_symmetry.space_group_name_H-M   'P 1'
#
loop_
_entity.id
_entity.type
_entity.pdbx_description
1 polymer ?
#
loop_
_entity_poly.entity_id
_entity_poly.type
_entity_poly.pdbx_seq_one_letter_code
_entity_poly.pdbx_strand_id
1 'polypeptide(L)'
;MKNSRILFLGLVALVFSVTAKADVLVLVHGYLGSASSWEQSGVNAVLETSGWSRAGVLLAGPQGVQVVPVSAGDSDNKAYTVELPSMAPMMVQANYLQAMLQAVSTRHPGEPVILAAHSAGGVVARVVLVRGGVANAKALITIASPHLGTLRAVQALDATDSSGPFGFVKNIFGGDTYHVVKDSWGALVDLTPPYPGSLLYWLNIQQHPDIAYHAVVRTGAVGMGDELVPVYSQDLNNVPALQGKAQVVAVNTGHVLNPQDGVVLAEILKQL
;
A
#
# COMPACT_ATOMS: atom_id res chain seq x y z
N MET A 1 -52.96 6.88 55.36
CA MET A 1 -51.51 7.10 55.27
C MET A 1 -50.87 5.96 54.49
N LYS A 2 -50.04 6.33 53.50
CA LYS A 2 -49.06 5.52 52.75
C LYS A 2 -49.56 4.43 51.79
N ASN A 3 -49.93 4.94 50.61
CA ASN A 3 -49.62 4.33 49.32
C ASN A 3 -48.14 3.91 49.26
N SER A 4 -47.85 2.67 48.88
CA SER A 4 -46.52 2.31 48.34
C SER A 4 -46.72 1.70 46.96
N ARG A 5 -46.56 2.58 45.97
CA ARG A 5 -46.49 2.27 44.55
C ARG A 5 -45.25 1.40 44.33
N ILE A 6 -45.45 0.15 43.96
CA ILE A 6 -44.37 -0.68 43.42
C ILE A 6 -44.06 -0.11 42.03
N LEU A 7 -42.99 0.67 41.94
CA LEU A 7 -42.39 1.05 40.66
C LEU A 7 -41.86 -0.23 40.00
N PHE A 8 -42.56 -0.69 38.96
CA PHE A 8 -41.98 -1.59 37.96
C PHE A 8 -41.04 -0.75 37.10
N LEU A 9 -39.78 -0.62 37.54
CA LEU A 9 -38.69 -0.17 36.68
C LEU A 9 -38.38 -1.32 35.70
N GLY A 10 -39.06 -1.30 34.55
CA GLY A 10 -38.69 -2.12 33.40
C GLY A 10 -37.34 -1.66 32.88
N LEU A 11 -36.29 -2.36 33.29
CA LEU A 11 -34.93 -2.21 32.76
C LEU A 11 -34.94 -2.65 31.30
N VAL A 12 -35.12 -1.70 30.38
CA VAL A 12 -34.85 -1.92 28.95
C VAL A 12 -33.33 -2.01 28.80
N ALA A 13 -32.80 -3.21 28.93
CA ALA A 13 -31.45 -3.53 28.49
C ALA A 13 -31.44 -3.50 26.95
N LEU A 14 -31.24 -2.32 26.38
CA LEU A 14 -30.77 -2.17 25.00
C LEU A 14 -29.37 -2.77 24.94
N VAL A 15 -29.32 -4.08 24.69
CA VAL A 15 -28.11 -4.76 24.23
C VAL A 15 -27.86 -4.21 22.82
N PHE A 16 -27.14 -3.09 22.76
CA PHE A 16 -26.45 -2.72 21.53
C PHE A 16 -25.40 -3.81 21.33
N SER A 17 -25.73 -4.81 20.51
CA SER A 17 -24.72 -5.67 19.91
C SER A 17 -23.79 -4.74 19.15
N VAL A 18 -22.68 -4.37 19.78
CA VAL A 18 -21.55 -3.77 19.08
C VAL A 18 -21.07 -4.89 18.17
N THR A 19 -21.54 -4.92 16.93
CA THR A 19 -20.93 -5.74 15.91
C THR A 19 -19.47 -5.32 15.87
N ALA A 20 -18.58 -6.23 16.25
CA ALA A 20 -17.15 -6.02 16.09
C ALA A 20 -16.93 -5.67 14.60
N LYS A 21 -16.42 -4.47 14.34
CA LYS A 21 -16.15 -4.04 12.97
C LYS A 21 -14.96 -4.83 12.45
N ALA A 22 -15.13 -5.48 11.31
CA ALA A 22 -14.01 -6.06 10.58
C ALA A 22 -13.09 -4.95 10.07
N ASP A 23 -11.80 -5.26 9.94
CA ASP A 23 -10.86 -4.41 9.22
C ASP A 23 -10.81 -4.80 7.74
N VAL A 24 -10.61 -3.80 6.88
CA VAL A 24 -10.42 -4.00 5.44
C VAL A 24 -9.00 -3.64 5.05
N LEU A 25 -8.25 -4.62 4.57
CA LEU A 25 -6.91 -4.48 4.02
C LEU A 25 -6.98 -4.27 2.50
N VAL A 26 -6.25 -3.29 2.00
CA VAL A 26 -6.06 -3.06 0.56
C VAL A 26 -4.58 -3.14 0.22
N LEU A 27 -4.25 -4.12 -0.63
CA LEU A 27 -2.91 -4.48 -1.07
C LEU A 27 -2.58 -3.77 -2.39
N VAL A 28 -1.58 -2.89 -2.36
CA VAL A 28 -1.20 -2.00 -3.47
C VAL A 28 0.17 -2.42 -4.03
N HIS A 29 0.19 -2.94 -5.26
CA HIS A 29 1.44 -3.37 -5.91
C HIS A 29 2.29 -2.19 -6.39
N GLY A 30 3.55 -2.48 -6.71
CA GLY A 30 4.52 -1.52 -7.23
C GLY A 30 4.58 -1.44 -8.76
N TYR A 31 5.62 -0.74 -9.22
CA TYR A 31 6.02 -0.59 -10.62
C TYR A 31 6.25 -1.96 -11.27
N LEU A 32 5.72 -2.17 -12.49
CA LEU A 32 5.67 -3.46 -13.22
C LEU A 32 4.97 -4.62 -12.48
N GLY A 33 4.40 -4.36 -11.31
CA GLY A 33 3.53 -5.29 -10.62
C GLY A 33 2.09 -5.23 -11.14
N SER A 34 1.27 -6.09 -10.57
CA SER A 34 -0.18 -6.17 -10.77
C SER A 34 -0.84 -6.72 -9.50
N ALA A 35 -2.16 -6.85 -9.48
CA ALA A 35 -2.87 -7.48 -8.37
C ALA A 35 -2.35 -8.90 -8.06
N SER A 36 -1.87 -9.63 -9.08
CA SER A 36 -1.37 -11.00 -8.93
C SER A 36 -0.01 -11.10 -8.24
N SER A 37 0.74 -10.00 -8.09
CA SER A 37 2.03 -10.00 -7.39
C SER A 37 1.91 -10.49 -5.94
N TRP A 38 0.79 -10.22 -5.27
CA TRP A 38 0.51 -10.68 -3.91
C TRP A 38 0.17 -12.18 -3.83
N GLU A 39 -0.37 -12.73 -4.91
CA GLU A 39 -0.68 -14.16 -5.03
C GLU A 39 0.59 -14.96 -5.34
N GLN A 40 1.32 -14.53 -6.38
CA GLN A 40 2.53 -15.22 -6.86
C GLN A 40 3.66 -15.23 -5.83
N SER A 41 3.71 -14.19 -4.97
CA SER A 41 4.67 -14.13 -3.86
C SER A 41 4.30 -15.00 -2.67
N GLY A 42 3.07 -15.53 -2.60
CA GLY A 42 2.57 -16.29 -1.46
C GLY A 42 2.09 -15.44 -0.28
N VAL A 43 2.11 -14.10 -0.38
CA VAL A 43 1.63 -13.20 0.68
C VAL A 43 0.15 -13.45 0.99
N ASN A 44 -0.70 -13.55 -0.03
CA ASN A 44 -2.13 -13.82 0.15
C ASN A 44 -2.39 -15.13 0.89
N ALA A 45 -1.63 -16.18 0.59
CA ALA A 45 -1.77 -17.47 1.27
C ALA A 45 -1.47 -17.36 2.77
N VAL A 46 -0.40 -16.62 3.13
CA VAL A 46 -0.06 -16.38 4.54
C VAL A 46 -1.12 -15.53 5.24
N LEU A 47 -1.60 -14.46 4.59
CA LEU A 47 -2.67 -13.62 5.13
C LEU A 47 -3.96 -14.40 5.38
N GLU A 48 -4.35 -15.26 4.44
CA GLU A 48 -5.53 -16.12 4.58
C GLU A 48 -5.42 -17.06 5.77
N THR A 49 -4.28 -17.75 5.92
CA THR A 49 -4.03 -18.58 7.12
C THR A 49 -3.95 -17.78 8.42
N SER A 50 -3.74 -16.46 8.32
CA SER A 50 -3.72 -15.51 9.44
C SER A 50 -5.06 -14.82 9.67
N GLY A 51 -6.13 -15.30 9.03
CA GLY A 51 -7.50 -14.83 9.25
C GLY A 51 -7.92 -13.64 8.39
N TRP A 52 -7.27 -13.40 7.24
CA TRP A 52 -7.68 -12.34 6.30
C TRP A 52 -8.26 -12.96 5.02
N SER A 53 -9.58 -12.89 4.87
CA SER A 53 -10.27 -13.47 3.72
C SER A 53 -9.98 -12.70 2.44
N ARG A 54 -9.70 -13.44 1.37
CA ARG A 54 -9.52 -12.86 0.03
C ARG A 54 -10.87 -12.34 -0.49
N ALA A 55 -11.03 -11.03 -0.54
CA ALA A 55 -12.30 -10.38 -0.84
C ALA A 55 -12.48 -9.99 -2.32
N GLY A 56 -11.40 -10.04 -3.11
CA GLY A 56 -11.43 -9.83 -4.55
C GLY A 56 -10.31 -8.94 -5.08
N VAL A 57 -10.22 -8.87 -6.40
CA VAL A 57 -9.38 -7.92 -7.12
C VAL A 57 -10.21 -6.70 -7.49
N LEU A 58 -9.73 -5.50 -7.19
CA LEU A 58 -10.34 -4.22 -7.59
C LEU A 58 -9.74 -3.76 -8.92
N LEU A 59 -10.60 -3.59 -9.93
CA LEU A 59 -10.22 -3.08 -11.24
C LEU A 59 -11.06 -1.86 -11.57
N ALA A 60 -10.43 -0.76 -11.96
CA ALA A 60 -11.15 0.39 -12.49
C ALA A 60 -11.36 0.22 -14.00
N GLY A 61 -12.59 0.42 -14.45
CA GLY A 61 -12.93 0.46 -15.86
C GLY A 61 -13.85 1.64 -16.19
N PRO A 62 -14.26 1.78 -17.46
CA PRO A 62 -15.15 2.86 -17.89
C PRO A 62 -16.47 2.92 -17.10
N GLN A 63 -16.90 1.76 -16.58
CA GLN A 63 -18.17 1.57 -15.87
C GLN A 63 -18.04 1.76 -14.36
N GLY A 64 -16.89 2.29 -13.91
CA GLY A 64 -16.52 2.39 -12.50
C GLY A 64 -15.66 1.22 -12.04
N VAL A 65 -15.53 1.07 -10.72
CA VAL A 65 -14.71 0.01 -10.11
C VAL A 65 -15.50 -1.28 -10.01
N GLN A 66 -14.92 -2.34 -10.55
CA GLN A 66 -15.43 -3.70 -10.46
C GLN A 66 -14.61 -4.50 -9.44
N VAL A 67 -15.28 -5.42 -8.75
CA VAL A 67 -14.62 -6.42 -7.90
C VAL A 67 -14.70 -7.75 -8.63
N VAL A 68 -13.56 -8.29 -9.04
CA VAL A 68 -13.47 -9.66 -9.53
C VAL A 68 -13.35 -10.58 -8.32
N PRO A 69 -14.35 -11.44 -8.05
CA PRO A 69 -14.32 -12.30 -6.90
C PRO A 69 -13.19 -13.32 -7.05
N VAL A 70 -12.52 -13.58 -5.93
CA VAL A 70 -11.62 -14.72 -5.74
C VAL A 70 -12.28 -15.66 -4.74
N SER A 71 -11.87 -16.92 -4.68
CA SER A 71 -12.42 -17.85 -3.68
C SER A 71 -12.24 -17.26 -2.29
N ALA A 72 -13.34 -16.90 -1.66
CA ALA A 72 -13.34 -16.19 -0.39
C ALA A 72 -13.36 -17.20 0.76
N GLY A 73 -12.38 -17.09 1.66
CA GLY A 73 -12.44 -17.72 2.97
C GLY A 73 -13.54 -17.15 3.85
N ASP A 74 -13.83 -17.83 4.95
CA ASP A 74 -14.88 -17.49 5.91
C ASP A 74 -14.32 -16.78 7.16
N SER A 75 -13.71 -15.61 6.96
CA SER A 75 -13.24 -14.73 8.03
C SER A 75 -13.77 -13.31 7.86
N ASP A 76 -14.04 -12.63 8.97
CA ASP A 76 -14.58 -11.28 9.05
C ASP A 76 -13.65 -10.27 8.36
N ASN A 77 -12.36 -10.31 8.64
CA ASN A 77 -11.37 -9.40 8.03
C ASN A 77 -11.22 -9.68 6.53
N LYS A 78 -11.21 -8.61 5.73
CA LYS A 78 -11.21 -8.68 4.26
C LYS A 78 -9.92 -8.12 3.69
N ALA A 79 -9.33 -8.81 2.72
CA ALA A 79 -8.18 -8.33 1.95
C ALA A 79 -8.52 -8.21 0.47
N TYR A 80 -8.35 -7.01 -0.08
CA TYR A 80 -8.47 -6.70 -1.50
C TYR A 80 -7.10 -6.46 -2.11
N THR A 81 -6.90 -6.88 -3.35
CA THR A 81 -5.75 -6.44 -4.18
C THR A 81 -6.24 -5.45 -5.23
N VAL A 82 -5.48 -4.40 -5.50
CA VAL A 82 -5.80 -3.44 -6.59
C VAL A 82 -5.04 -3.77 -7.85
N GLU A 83 -5.64 -3.51 -9.02
CA GLU A 83 -4.98 -3.55 -10.32
C GLU A 83 -4.77 -2.11 -10.82
N LEU A 84 -3.54 -1.60 -10.69
CA LEU A 84 -3.17 -0.24 -11.10
C LEU A 84 -2.39 -0.26 -12.42
N PRO A 85 -2.48 0.81 -13.24
CA PRO A 85 -1.63 0.97 -14.41
C PRO A 85 -0.18 1.26 -13.94
N SER A 86 0.58 0.22 -13.59
CA SER A 86 1.85 0.33 -12.86
C SER A 86 2.93 1.16 -13.54
N MET A 87 2.84 1.36 -14.86
CA MET A 87 3.74 2.18 -15.66
C MET A 87 3.29 3.64 -15.81
N ALA A 88 2.04 3.99 -15.45
CA ALA A 88 1.54 5.35 -15.53
C ALA A 88 2.16 6.25 -14.43
N PRO A 89 2.17 7.59 -14.60
CA PRO A 89 2.59 8.51 -13.54
C PRO A 89 1.87 8.23 -12.21
N MET A 90 2.55 8.45 -11.09
CA MET A 90 2.05 8.08 -9.76
C MET A 90 0.74 8.81 -9.42
N MET A 91 0.57 10.04 -9.89
CA MET A 91 -0.69 10.79 -9.74
C MET A 91 -1.85 10.16 -10.52
N VAL A 92 -1.59 9.54 -11.68
CA VAL A 92 -2.59 8.79 -12.42
C VAL A 92 -2.95 7.53 -11.64
N GLN A 93 -1.96 6.75 -11.19
CA GLN A 93 -2.20 5.57 -10.35
C GLN A 93 -2.98 5.91 -9.07
N ALA A 94 -2.68 7.05 -8.43
CA ALA A 94 -3.41 7.52 -7.26
C ALA A 94 -4.88 7.85 -7.54
N ASN A 95 -5.23 8.36 -8.72
CA ASN A 95 -6.62 8.58 -9.10
C ASN A 95 -7.39 7.24 -9.22
N TYR A 96 -6.74 6.22 -9.80
CA TYR A 96 -7.31 4.87 -9.88
C TYR A 96 -7.50 4.26 -8.49
N LEU A 97 -6.46 4.33 -7.64
CA LEU A 97 -6.53 3.83 -6.27
C LEU A 97 -7.60 4.56 -5.46
N GLN A 98 -7.74 5.88 -5.60
CA GLN A 98 -8.78 6.64 -4.90
C GLN A 98 -10.19 6.15 -5.27
N ALA A 99 -10.47 5.91 -6.55
CA ALA A 99 -11.76 5.36 -6.97
C ALA A 99 -12.00 3.96 -6.37
N MET A 100 -10.95 3.12 -6.32
CA MET A 100 -11.03 1.79 -5.72
C MET A 100 -11.29 1.83 -4.22
N LEU A 101 -10.64 2.74 -3.49
CA LEU A 101 -10.86 2.92 -2.05
C LEU A 101 -12.24 3.49 -1.74
N GLN A 102 -12.80 4.33 -2.61
CA GLN A 102 -14.21 4.75 -2.50
C GLN A 102 -15.17 3.57 -2.69
N ALA A 103 -14.90 2.68 -3.64
CA ALA A 103 -15.69 1.47 -3.85
C ALA A 103 -15.58 0.48 -2.66
N VAL A 104 -14.41 0.39 -2.05
CA VAL A 104 -14.20 -0.36 -0.79
C VAL A 104 -15.02 0.26 0.34
N SER A 105 -14.91 1.57 0.54
CA SER A 105 -15.62 2.30 1.61
C SER A 105 -17.14 2.20 1.47
N THR A 106 -17.65 2.17 0.23
CA THR A 106 -19.09 1.98 -0.06
C THR A 106 -19.57 0.59 0.31
N ARG A 107 -18.72 -0.43 0.12
CA ARG A 107 -19.05 -1.83 0.40
C ARG A 107 -18.92 -2.17 1.88
N HIS A 108 -18.01 -1.50 2.58
CA HIS A 108 -17.68 -1.71 3.99
C HIS A 108 -17.89 -0.42 4.78
N PRO A 109 -19.13 0.08 4.89
CA PRO A 109 -19.41 1.39 5.45
C PRO A 109 -19.02 1.46 6.92
N GLY A 110 -18.10 2.37 7.24
CA GLY A 110 -17.67 2.60 8.62
C GLY A 110 -16.60 1.63 9.12
N GLU A 111 -16.18 0.66 8.31
CA GLU A 111 -15.08 -0.25 8.65
C GLU A 111 -13.73 0.47 8.47
N PRO A 112 -12.73 0.20 9.33
CA PRO A 112 -11.41 0.79 9.18
C PRO A 112 -10.69 0.22 7.95
N VAL A 113 -10.00 1.09 7.21
CA VAL A 113 -9.25 0.72 6.01
C VAL A 113 -7.76 0.78 6.27
N ILE A 114 -7.06 -0.33 6.05
CA ILE A 114 -5.61 -0.45 6.13
C ILE A 114 -5.05 -0.56 4.72
N LEU A 115 -4.01 0.22 4.41
CA LEU A 115 -3.27 0.09 3.16
C LEU A 115 -1.96 -0.65 3.43
N ALA A 116 -1.71 -1.74 2.71
CA ALA A 116 -0.37 -2.33 2.64
C ALA A 116 0.14 -2.22 1.20
N ALA A 117 1.31 -1.62 1.04
CA ALA A 117 1.74 -1.14 -0.26
C ALA A 117 3.22 -1.45 -0.50
N HIS A 118 3.51 -2.04 -1.65
CA HIS A 118 4.86 -2.48 -2.01
C HIS A 118 5.50 -1.51 -3.01
N SER A 119 6.79 -1.21 -2.81
CA SER A 119 7.60 -0.43 -3.76
C SER A 119 6.91 0.90 -4.12
N ALA A 120 6.80 1.24 -5.40
CA ALA A 120 6.11 2.44 -5.90
C ALA A 120 4.65 2.56 -5.41
N GLY A 121 3.98 1.44 -5.12
CA GLY A 121 2.62 1.43 -4.57
C GLY A 121 2.53 2.15 -3.23
N GLY A 122 3.60 2.15 -2.42
CA GLY A 122 3.65 2.91 -1.17
C GLY A 122 3.66 4.41 -1.37
N VAL A 123 4.29 4.90 -2.45
CA VAL A 123 4.23 6.32 -2.84
C VAL A 123 2.80 6.66 -3.28
N VAL A 124 2.19 5.81 -4.11
CA VAL A 124 0.80 5.98 -4.57
C VAL A 124 -0.19 6.01 -3.39
N ALA A 125 -0.05 5.09 -2.44
CA ALA A 125 -0.87 5.06 -1.23
C ALA A 125 -0.75 6.34 -0.40
N ARG A 126 0.47 6.86 -0.22
CA ARG A 126 0.71 8.14 0.47
C ARG A 126 0.05 9.32 -0.25
N VAL A 127 0.13 9.37 -1.57
CA VAL A 127 -0.54 10.42 -2.37
C VAL A 127 -2.05 10.42 -2.10
N VAL A 128 -2.70 9.25 -2.09
CA VAL A 128 -4.15 9.17 -1.85
C VAL A 128 -4.51 9.58 -0.42
N LEU A 129 -3.71 9.18 0.57
CA LEU A 129 -3.92 9.58 1.97
C LEU A 129 -3.79 11.09 2.17
N VAL A 130 -2.76 11.71 1.60
CA VAL A 130 -2.54 13.16 1.65
C VAL A 130 -3.68 13.94 0.96
N ARG A 131 -4.26 13.38 -0.10
CA ARG A 131 -5.41 13.98 -0.80
C ARG A 131 -6.75 13.75 -0.07
N GLY A 132 -6.75 13.11 1.11
CA GLY A 132 -7.95 12.81 1.88
C GLY A 132 -8.86 11.75 1.26
N GLY A 133 -8.32 10.91 0.37
CA GLY A 133 -9.10 9.99 -0.46
C GLY A 133 -9.56 8.69 0.21
N VAL A 134 -9.29 8.50 1.50
CA VAL A 134 -9.53 7.23 2.21
C VAL A 134 -10.39 7.47 3.44
N ALA A 135 -11.65 7.04 3.40
CA ALA A 135 -12.53 7.09 4.56
C ALA A 135 -12.05 6.09 5.63
N ASN A 136 -12.05 6.50 6.90
CA ASN A 136 -11.66 5.67 8.04
C ASN A 136 -10.30 4.97 7.88
N ALA A 137 -9.31 5.64 7.29
CA ALA A 137 -7.96 5.10 7.23
C ALA A 137 -7.45 4.79 8.65
N LYS A 138 -7.00 3.55 8.87
CA LYS A 138 -6.47 3.05 10.15
C LYS A 138 -4.95 3.00 10.15
N ALA A 139 -4.36 2.53 9.05
CA ALA A 139 -2.92 2.39 8.94
C ALA A 139 -2.41 2.42 7.48
N LEU A 140 -1.14 2.81 7.32
CA LEU A 140 -0.34 2.61 6.13
C LEU A 140 0.88 1.75 6.47
N ILE A 141 1.01 0.62 5.80
CA ILE A 141 2.14 -0.31 5.88
C ILE A 141 2.85 -0.28 4.53
N THR A 142 4.13 0.09 4.50
CA THR A 142 4.92 0.14 3.27
C THR A 142 5.99 -0.92 3.27
N ILE A 143 6.24 -1.57 2.14
CA ILE A 143 7.26 -2.61 1.97
C ILE A 143 8.18 -2.16 0.85
N ALA A 144 9.45 -1.91 1.18
CA ALA A 144 10.47 -1.55 0.18
C ALA A 144 10.16 -0.29 -0.65
N SER A 145 9.38 0.67 -0.13
CA SER A 145 8.88 1.81 -0.90
C SER A 145 9.87 2.98 -0.99
N PRO A 146 10.16 3.55 -2.17
CA PRO A 146 11.14 4.63 -2.33
C PRO A 146 10.56 6.02 -1.97
N HIS A 147 10.33 6.29 -0.68
CA HIS A 147 9.72 7.55 -0.20
C HIS A 147 10.59 8.79 -0.42
N LEU A 148 11.91 8.61 -0.57
CA LEU A 148 12.87 9.65 -0.96
C LEU A 148 13.47 9.38 -2.35
N GLY A 149 12.76 8.60 -3.16
CA GLY A 149 13.13 8.24 -4.52
C GLY A 149 14.25 7.21 -4.59
N THR A 150 14.65 6.87 -5.81
CA THR A 150 15.77 5.96 -6.05
C THR A 150 16.61 6.41 -7.22
N LEU A 151 17.93 6.25 -7.10
CA LEU A 151 18.87 6.47 -8.21
C LEU A 151 18.66 5.46 -9.35
N ARG A 152 18.01 4.31 -9.09
CA ARG A 152 17.65 3.37 -10.17
C ARG A 152 16.65 3.97 -11.15
N ALA A 153 15.75 4.84 -10.69
CA ALA A 153 14.82 5.54 -11.58
C ALA A 153 15.58 6.49 -12.51
N VAL A 154 16.56 7.24 -11.98
CA VAL A 154 17.44 8.10 -12.79
C VAL A 154 18.21 7.28 -13.83
N GLN A 155 18.84 6.17 -13.40
CA GLN A 155 19.56 5.26 -14.30
C GLN A 155 18.67 4.69 -15.40
N ALA A 156 17.41 4.38 -15.09
CA ALA A 156 16.45 3.90 -16.08
C ALA A 156 16.11 5.01 -17.10
N LEU A 157 15.91 6.25 -16.66
CA LEU A 157 15.68 7.40 -17.54
C LEU A 157 16.89 7.64 -18.46
N ASP A 158 18.10 7.66 -17.89
CA ASP A 158 19.36 7.84 -18.64
C ASP A 158 19.59 6.73 -19.68
N ALA A 159 19.10 5.51 -19.41
CA ALA A 159 19.19 4.38 -20.34
C ALA A 159 18.41 4.61 -21.66
N THR A 160 17.49 5.57 -21.71
CA THR A 160 16.82 5.96 -22.97
C THR A 160 17.57 7.03 -23.76
N ASP A 161 18.58 7.69 -23.17
CA ASP A 161 19.49 8.64 -23.82
C ASP A 161 20.75 7.93 -24.36
N SER A 162 20.56 7.00 -25.28
CA SER A 162 21.47 6.57 -26.37
C SER A 162 23.02 6.54 -26.19
N SER A 163 23.62 6.35 -25.00
CA SER A 163 25.10 6.44 -24.87
C SER A 163 25.81 5.64 -23.75
N GLY A 164 25.17 4.70 -23.04
CA GLY A 164 25.81 3.94 -21.94
C GLY A 164 25.88 2.41 -22.13
N PRO A 165 26.86 1.69 -21.53
CA PRO A 165 26.97 0.23 -21.65
C PRO A 165 25.89 -0.48 -20.82
N PHE A 166 24.96 -1.17 -21.49
CA PHE A 166 23.76 -1.76 -20.92
C PHE A 166 23.97 -3.16 -20.32
N GLY A 167 23.60 -3.35 -19.05
CA GLY A 167 23.57 -4.67 -18.40
C GLY A 167 22.48 -4.88 -17.34
N PHE A 168 22.05 -3.82 -16.64
CA PHE A 168 21.14 -3.96 -15.49
C PHE A 168 19.64 -4.00 -15.87
N VAL A 169 19.23 -3.23 -16.89
CA VAL A 169 17.83 -3.15 -17.35
C VAL A 169 17.34 -4.50 -17.90
N LYS A 170 18.25 -5.39 -18.35
CA LYS A 170 17.92 -6.75 -18.80
C LYS A 170 17.36 -7.66 -17.71
N ASN A 171 17.76 -7.46 -16.44
CA ASN A 171 17.37 -8.35 -15.33
C ASN A 171 16.01 -7.99 -14.71
N ILE A 172 15.55 -6.74 -14.88
CA ILE A 172 14.24 -6.27 -14.38
C ILE A 172 13.21 -6.18 -15.51
N PHE A 173 13.62 -5.82 -16.74
CA PHE A 173 12.70 -5.34 -17.78
C PHE A 173 12.55 -6.26 -19.00
N GLY A 174 13.23 -7.41 -19.06
CA GLY A 174 13.01 -8.46 -20.07
C GLY A 174 12.92 -8.00 -21.53
N GLY A 175 14.00 -8.17 -22.30
CA GLY A 175 13.95 -8.20 -23.78
C GLY A 175 13.77 -6.87 -24.53
N ASP A 176 12.88 -5.96 -24.10
CA ASP A 176 12.56 -4.69 -24.81
C ASP A 176 12.60 -3.49 -23.86
N THR A 177 13.76 -3.31 -23.23
CA THR A 177 14.03 -2.30 -22.19
C THR A 177 13.69 -0.87 -22.59
N TYR A 178 13.87 -0.51 -23.87
CA TYR A 178 13.58 0.83 -24.38
C TYR A 178 12.08 1.16 -24.35
N HIS A 179 11.23 0.23 -24.79
CA HIS A 179 9.78 0.44 -24.84
C HIS A 179 9.19 0.53 -23.43
N VAL A 180 9.60 -0.36 -22.53
CA VAL A 180 9.09 -0.33 -21.15
C VAL A 180 9.46 0.98 -20.46
N VAL A 181 10.70 1.45 -20.59
CA VAL A 181 11.12 2.73 -19.99
C VAL A 181 10.40 3.90 -20.65
N LYS A 182 10.29 3.91 -21.98
CA LYS A 182 9.58 4.96 -22.73
C LYS A 182 8.12 5.06 -22.30
N ASP A 183 7.42 3.94 -22.19
CA ASP A 183 6.02 3.88 -21.79
C ASP A 183 5.83 4.20 -20.30
N SER A 184 6.88 4.00 -19.50
CA SER A 184 6.93 4.26 -18.06
C SER A 184 7.56 5.59 -17.66
N TRP A 185 7.92 6.45 -18.63
CA TRP A 185 8.76 7.62 -18.37
C TRP A 185 8.23 8.48 -17.21
N GLY A 186 6.92 8.76 -17.20
CA GLY A 186 6.30 9.55 -16.15
C GLY A 186 6.33 8.88 -14.77
N ALA A 187 6.15 7.55 -14.69
CA ALA A 187 6.31 6.80 -13.44
C ALA A 187 7.74 6.89 -12.89
N LEU A 188 8.73 6.77 -13.77
CA LEU A 188 10.14 6.81 -13.38
C LEU A 188 10.56 8.22 -12.93
N VAL A 189 10.12 9.27 -13.62
CA VAL A 189 10.33 10.67 -13.19
C VAL A 189 9.78 10.89 -11.77
N ASP A 190 8.56 10.41 -11.50
CA ASP A 190 7.90 10.55 -10.21
C ASP A 190 8.63 9.80 -9.06
N LEU A 191 9.50 8.84 -9.38
CA LEU A 191 10.29 8.04 -8.42
C LEU A 191 11.75 8.50 -8.29
N THR A 192 12.15 9.59 -8.95
CA THR A 192 13.47 10.19 -8.79
C THR A 192 13.61 10.87 -7.41
N PRO A 193 14.84 11.04 -6.88
CA PRO A 193 15.05 11.73 -5.60
C PRO A 193 14.41 13.13 -5.56
N PRO A 194 13.92 13.59 -4.40
CA PRO A 194 13.13 14.81 -4.30
C PRO A 194 13.96 16.07 -4.58
N TYR A 195 13.49 16.89 -5.52
CA TYR A 195 13.93 18.27 -5.79
C TYR A 195 12.71 19.20 -5.98
N PRO A 196 12.84 20.53 -5.80
CA PRO A 196 11.72 21.44 -5.96
C PRO A 196 11.00 21.25 -7.31
N GLY A 197 9.69 21.00 -7.26
CA GLY A 197 8.85 20.72 -8.43
C GLY A 197 8.65 19.23 -8.74
N SER A 198 9.40 18.31 -8.11
CA SER A 198 9.14 16.87 -8.20
C SER A 198 7.96 16.44 -7.32
N LEU A 199 7.32 15.32 -7.67
CA LEU A 199 6.24 14.72 -6.88
C LEU A 199 6.67 14.43 -5.44
N LEU A 200 7.81 13.75 -5.26
CA LEU A 200 8.27 13.36 -3.93
C LEU A 200 8.65 14.56 -3.07
N TYR A 201 9.19 15.63 -3.66
CA TYR A 201 9.42 16.87 -2.92
C TYR A 201 8.10 17.44 -2.38
N TRP A 202 7.07 17.55 -3.23
CA TRP A 202 5.75 17.99 -2.80
C TRP A 202 5.17 17.07 -1.73
N LEU A 203 5.17 15.76 -1.96
CA LEU A 203 4.54 14.78 -1.08
C LEU A 203 5.18 14.77 0.31
N ASN A 204 6.51 14.88 0.40
CA ASN A 204 7.26 14.75 1.64
C ASN A 204 7.10 15.93 2.61
N ILE A 205 6.53 17.04 2.14
CA ILE A 205 6.22 18.22 2.97
C ILE A 205 4.72 18.38 3.27
N GLN A 206 3.85 17.53 2.71
CA GLN A 206 2.42 17.61 2.99
C GLN A 206 2.07 17.05 4.37
N GLN A 207 1.02 17.61 4.98
CA GLN A 207 0.42 17.01 6.16
C GLN A 207 -0.16 15.64 5.79
N HIS A 208 0.27 14.61 6.51
CA HIS A 208 -0.28 13.27 6.42
C HIS A 208 -1.33 13.04 7.50
N PRO A 209 -2.35 12.18 7.28
CA PRO A 209 -3.37 11.89 8.28
C PRO A 209 -2.76 11.24 9.53
N ASP A 210 -3.40 11.44 10.67
CA ASP A 210 -3.00 10.86 11.95
C ASP A 210 -3.51 9.41 12.06
N ILE A 211 -2.70 8.48 11.56
CA ILE A 211 -2.95 7.03 11.47
C ILE A 211 -1.68 6.27 11.85
N ALA A 212 -1.76 4.96 12.01
CA ALA A 212 -0.56 4.15 12.23
C ALA A 212 0.29 4.05 10.94
N TYR A 213 1.60 4.25 11.06
CA TYR A 213 2.55 4.11 9.96
C TYR A 213 3.55 3.00 10.27
N HIS A 214 3.72 2.07 9.33
CA HIS A 214 4.73 1.04 9.39
C HIS A 214 5.58 1.03 8.12
N ALA A 215 6.90 0.92 8.28
CA ALA A 215 7.85 0.78 7.18
C ALA A 215 8.60 -0.55 7.32
N VAL A 216 8.33 -1.48 6.42
CA VAL A 216 9.09 -2.72 6.25
C VAL A 216 10.27 -2.41 5.33
N VAL A 217 11.43 -2.23 5.95
CA VAL A 217 12.67 -1.80 5.30
C VAL A 217 13.51 -3.01 4.92
N ARG A 218 13.80 -3.15 3.63
CA ARG A 218 14.74 -4.10 3.06
C ARG A 218 16.16 -3.62 3.28
N THR A 219 16.89 -4.34 4.11
CA THR A 219 18.31 -4.05 4.37
C THR A 219 19.22 -4.65 3.31
N GLY A 220 18.78 -5.73 2.65
CA GLY A 220 19.58 -6.50 1.71
C GLY A 220 20.83 -7.12 2.34
N ALA A 221 21.57 -7.90 1.55
CA ALA A 221 22.69 -8.70 2.06
C ALA A 221 23.82 -7.88 2.73
N VAL A 222 23.97 -6.60 2.34
CA VAL A 222 25.02 -5.70 2.84
C VAL A 222 24.49 -4.60 3.78
N GLY A 223 23.21 -4.62 4.12
CA GLY A 223 22.62 -3.67 5.08
C GLY A 223 22.32 -2.26 4.54
N MET A 224 22.48 -2.02 3.24
CA MET A 224 22.38 -0.68 2.63
C MET A 224 21.07 -0.43 1.87
N GLY A 225 20.24 -1.46 1.68
CA GLY A 225 19.06 -1.43 0.82
C GLY A 225 18.89 -2.72 0.06
N ASP A 226 17.73 -2.86 -0.58
CA ASP A 226 17.58 -3.85 -1.64
C ASP A 226 18.25 -3.37 -2.94
N GLU A 227 18.15 -4.18 -4.00
CA GLU A 227 18.75 -3.90 -5.31
C GLU A 227 18.20 -2.64 -6.00
N LEU A 228 17.01 -2.18 -5.59
CA LEU A 228 16.29 -1.05 -6.19
C LEU A 228 16.24 0.19 -5.31
N VAL A 229 16.07 0.05 -3.99
CA VAL A 229 15.76 1.15 -3.09
C VAL A 229 16.69 1.12 -1.88
N PRO A 230 17.44 2.22 -1.60
CA PRO A 230 18.31 2.28 -0.43
C PRO A 230 17.50 2.37 0.87
N VAL A 231 18.04 1.84 1.98
CA VAL A 231 17.39 1.82 3.31
C VAL A 231 16.84 3.19 3.70
N TYR A 232 17.63 4.26 3.52
CA TYR A 232 17.22 5.60 3.94
C TYR A 232 15.94 6.07 3.21
N SER A 233 15.74 5.65 1.96
CA SER A 233 14.58 6.02 1.16
C SER A 233 13.34 5.21 1.52
N GLN A 234 13.52 4.02 2.10
CA GLN A 234 12.42 3.15 2.54
C GLN A 234 11.84 3.53 3.89
N ASP A 235 12.67 4.06 4.78
CA ASP A 235 12.25 4.43 6.13
C ASP A 235 11.43 5.74 6.12
N LEU A 236 10.15 5.62 6.47
CA LEU A 236 9.23 6.74 6.59
C LEU A 236 9.68 7.79 7.62
N ASN A 237 10.54 7.44 8.58
CA ASN A 237 11.07 8.42 9.54
C ASN A 237 12.09 9.38 8.91
N ASN A 238 12.61 9.08 7.72
CA ASN A 238 13.43 10.03 6.95
C ASN A 238 12.59 10.99 6.11
N VAL A 239 11.27 10.80 6.05
CA VAL A 239 10.35 11.76 5.45
C VAL A 239 10.03 12.86 6.47
N PRO A 240 10.30 14.15 6.19
CA PRO A 240 10.10 15.24 7.15
C PRO A 240 8.72 15.27 7.83
N ALA A 241 7.63 15.10 7.05
CA ALA A 241 6.27 15.13 7.60
C ALA A 241 5.88 13.91 8.48
N LEU A 242 6.67 12.83 8.43
CA LEU A 242 6.41 11.55 9.10
C LEU A 242 7.51 11.15 10.10
N GLN A 243 8.52 12.01 10.29
CA GLN A 243 9.61 11.75 11.23
C GLN A 243 9.10 11.47 12.64
N GLY A 244 9.49 10.32 13.20
CA GLY A 244 9.10 9.86 14.52
C GLY A 244 7.69 9.26 14.62
N LYS A 245 6.95 9.17 13.51
CA LYS A 245 5.57 8.63 13.48
C LYS A 245 5.49 7.19 13.00
N ALA A 246 6.53 6.68 12.34
CA ALA A 246 6.50 5.36 11.74
C ALA A 246 7.27 4.33 12.58
N GLN A 247 6.66 3.15 12.76
CA GLN A 247 7.37 1.98 13.26
C GLN A 247 8.13 1.31 12.12
N VAL A 248 9.38 0.91 12.37
CA VAL A 248 10.26 0.34 11.34
C VAL A 248 10.52 -1.13 11.64
N VAL A 249 10.30 -1.99 10.65
CA VAL A 249 10.63 -3.41 10.69
C VAL A 249 11.68 -3.69 9.63
N ALA A 250 12.90 -4.03 10.04
CA ALA A 250 13.96 -4.38 9.11
C ALA A 250 13.84 -5.86 8.69
N VAL A 251 13.90 -6.12 7.38
CA VAL A 251 13.84 -7.47 6.81
C VAL A 251 14.99 -7.66 5.84
N ASN A 252 15.80 -8.69 6.06
CA ASN A 252 16.95 -9.00 5.22
C ASN A 252 16.54 -9.89 4.04
N THR A 253 15.97 -9.28 3.00
CA THR A 253 15.63 -9.95 1.72
C THR A 253 15.69 -8.93 0.58
N GLY A 254 15.50 -9.40 -0.66
CA GLY A 254 15.49 -8.57 -1.87
C GLY A 254 14.21 -7.74 -2.03
N HIS A 255 14.12 -7.02 -3.14
CA HIS A 255 13.01 -6.09 -3.38
C HIS A 255 11.68 -6.81 -3.62
N VAL A 256 11.72 -7.95 -4.31
CA VAL A 256 10.51 -8.70 -4.70
C VAL A 256 9.76 -9.24 -3.47
N LEU A 257 8.43 -9.16 -3.53
CA LEU A 257 7.55 -9.75 -2.52
C LEU A 257 7.78 -11.27 -2.41
N ASN A 258 7.69 -11.78 -1.19
CA ASN A 258 7.84 -13.20 -0.89
C ASN A 258 6.99 -13.59 0.33
N PRO A 259 6.90 -14.88 0.72
CA PRO A 259 6.02 -15.30 1.79
C PRO A 259 6.34 -14.68 3.16
N GLN A 260 7.60 -14.29 3.43
CA GLN A 260 8.00 -13.62 4.66
C GLN A 260 7.28 -12.28 4.83
N ASP A 261 6.95 -11.60 3.73
CA ASP A 261 6.18 -10.36 3.78
C ASP A 261 4.78 -10.56 4.31
N GLY A 262 4.16 -11.70 3.97
CA GLY A 262 2.86 -12.07 4.53
C GLY A 262 2.94 -12.31 6.04
N VAL A 263 4.05 -12.90 6.52
CA VAL A 263 4.27 -13.11 7.96
C VAL A 263 4.41 -11.78 8.68
N VAL A 264 5.31 -10.90 8.19
CA VAL A 264 5.53 -9.57 8.77
C VAL A 264 4.26 -8.73 8.74
N LEU A 265 3.53 -8.76 7.63
CA LEU A 265 2.27 -8.05 7.50
C LEU A 265 1.23 -8.58 8.49
N ALA A 266 1.07 -9.90 8.62
CA ALA A 266 0.16 -10.49 9.60
C ALA A 266 0.54 -10.14 11.06
N GLU A 267 1.84 -10.05 11.38
CA GLU A 267 2.31 -9.63 12.70
C GLU A 267 2.00 -8.16 13.00
N ILE A 268 2.18 -7.27 12.01
CA ILE A 268 1.82 -5.85 12.13
C ILE A 268 0.30 -5.71 12.30
N LEU A 269 -0.48 -6.41 11.47
CA LEU A 269 -1.95 -6.34 11.50
C LEU A 269 -2.54 -6.78 12.85
N LYS A 270 -1.90 -7.72 13.56
CA LYS A 270 -2.32 -8.14 14.92
C LYS A 270 -2.11 -7.07 15.99
N GLN A 271 -1.30 -6.05 15.73
CA GLN A 271 -0.96 -4.98 16.67
C GLN A 271 -1.83 -3.72 16.50
N LEU A 272 -2.64 -3.67 15.43
CA LEU A 272 -3.48 -2.53 15.04
C LEU A 272 -4.89 -2.61 15.62
#